data_AF-A0A1C5UIB1-F1
#
_entry.id   AF-A0A1C5UIB1-F1
#
_cell.length_a   1.000
_cell.length_b   1.000
_cell.length_c   1.000
_cell.angle_alpha   90.00
_cell.angle_beta   90.00
_cell.angle_gamma   90.00
#
_symmetry.space_group_name_H-M   'P 1'
#
loop_
_entity.id
_entity.type
_entity.pdbx_description
1 polymer ?
#
loop_
_entity_poly.entity_id
_entity_poly.type
_entity_poly.pdbx_seq_one_letter_code
_entity_poly.pdbx_strand_id
1 'polypeptide(L)'
;MNPLLTVFIIGVLGYLLGSIKVKGLSLGTSGVLIVALLFGHYGMEIPSVIREFGLICFVTAVGFIAGPVFFRNFKSKALSYVVIGILIIIAGAGSCVLVITLGGIPTPLAVGMMTGALTSTPGLAAAIDATGDSMASIGYGIAYPFGVIGVVLFVQMVPKLLNVNIPEEVSRLNQSMEKNIHHDTSPKKRIELDEFGFFPFMIATIAGILIGKIVIPLPAGASFTLGTSGGPLLAGLVMGHFMHMGPISISVPKPTLETLREFGLVLFLMGAGTNAGKGFVEILAQYGVALFFLGALMTLFPMVIGYVLATRIFSMDILNSLGSICGGMTSTPALGTLLAVTKTEAVAASYAATYPVALIFVVLSAQFISIFLM
;
A
#
# COMPACT_ATOMS: atom_id res chain seq x y z
N MET A 1 19.60 15.36 -16.18
CA MET A 1 18.40 15.70 -16.97
C MET A 1 17.40 16.42 -16.06
N ASN A 2 16.56 17.32 -16.60
CA ASN A 2 15.59 18.08 -15.78
C ASN A 2 14.64 17.11 -15.04
N PRO A 3 14.43 17.23 -13.71
CA PRO A 3 13.57 16.32 -12.95
C PRO A 3 12.12 16.28 -13.46
N LEU A 4 11.57 17.41 -13.92
CA LEU A 4 10.22 17.45 -14.50
C LEU A 4 10.15 16.66 -15.80
N LEU A 5 11.13 16.85 -16.70
CA LEU A 5 11.21 16.06 -17.93
C LEU A 5 11.32 14.56 -17.62
N THR A 6 12.09 14.22 -16.58
CA THR A 6 12.28 12.85 -16.11
C THR A 6 10.97 12.22 -15.65
N VAL A 7 10.17 12.94 -14.87
CA VAL A 7 8.82 12.52 -14.44
C VAL A 7 7.95 12.18 -15.66
N PHE A 8 7.87 13.06 -16.66
CA PHE A 8 7.03 12.80 -17.84
C PHE A 8 7.55 11.64 -18.70
N ILE A 9 8.88 11.52 -18.89
CA ILE A 9 9.46 10.40 -19.64
C ILE A 9 9.18 9.07 -18.93
N ILE A 10 9.46 8.99 -17.62
CA ILE A 10 9.18 7.79 -16.83
C ILE A 10 7.68 7.46 -16.88
N GLY A 11 6.81 8.48 -16.88
CA GLY A 11 5.36 8.30 -16.97
C GLY A 11 4.96 7.66 -18.29
N VAL A 12 5.39 8.24 -19.41
CA VAL A 12 5.09 7.71 -20.75
C VAL A 12 5.62 6.29 -20.91
N LEU A 13 6.91 6.08 -20.66
CA LEU A 13 7.54 4.76 -20.79
C LEU A 13 6.93 3.74 -19.81
N GLY A 14 6.62 4.19 -18.60
CA GLY A 14 6.04 3.37 -17.54
C GLY A 14 4.63 2.91 -17.86
N TYR A 15 3.78 3.79 -18.40
CA TYR A 15 2.46 3.41 -18.88
C TYR A 15 2.52 2.53 -20.13
N LEU A 16 3.46 2.80 -21.06
CA LEU A 16 3.69 1.94 -22.22
C LEU A 16 4.05 0.52 -21.75
N LEU A 17 5.07 0.38 -20.92
CA LEU A 17 5.49 -0.90 -20.33
C LEU A 17 4.35 -1.55 -19.53
N GLY A 18 3.65 -0.75 -18.73
CA GLY A 18 2.53 -1.18 -17.87
C GLY A 18 1.33 -1.72 -18.63
N SER A 19 1.10 -1.20 -19.84
CA SER A 19 -0.02 -1.59 -20.71
C SER A 19 0.21 -2.90 -21.46
N ILE A 20 1.45 -3.39 -21.52
CA ILE A 20 1.79 -4.65 -22.18
C ILE A 20 1.08 -5.80 -21.45
N LYS A 21 0.28 -6.56 -22.19
CA LYS A 21 -0.47 -7.71 -21.68
C LYS A 21 0.23 -9.00 -22.05
N VAL A 22 0.61 -9.80 -21.04
CA VAL A 22 1.14 -11.15 -21.22
C VAL A 22 0.16 -12.13 -20.59
N LYS A 23 -0.44 -13.03 -21.39
CA LYS A 23 -1.50 -13.96 -20.93
C LYS A 23 -2.64 -13.23 -20.18
N GLY A 24 -2.96 -12.02 -20.65
CA GLY A 24 -3.96 -11.13 -20.07
C GLY A 24 -3.59 -10.52 -18.71
N LEU A 25 -2.39 -10.72 -18.20
CA LEU A 25 -1.84 -10.02 -17.03
C LEU A 25 -1.14 -8.75 -17.52
N SER A 26 -1.27 -7.66 -16.78
CA SER A 26 -0.58 -6.40 -17.05
C SER A 26 0.02 -5.86 -15.77
N LEU A 27 1.16 -5.17 -15.85
CA LEU A 27 1.73 -4.51 -14.68
C LEU A 27 0.94 -3.26 -14.27
N GLY A 28 0.15 -2.70 -15.20
CA GLY A 28 -0.61 -1.47 -14.97
C GLY A 28 0.31 -0.32 -14.61
N THR A 29 -0.11 0.51 -13.66
CA THR A 29 0.72 1.62 -13.14
C THR A 29 2.04 1.15 -12.51
N SER A 30 2.17 -0.12 -12.11
CA SER A 30 3.44 -0.67 -11.61
C SER A 30 4.54 -0.74 -12.68
N GLY A 31 4.20 -0.63 -13.97
CA GLY A 31 5.21 -0.45 -15.03
C GLY A 31 6.03 0.83 -14.84
N VAL A 32 5.44 1.87 -14.25
CA VAL A 32 6.12 3.11 -13.87
C VAL A 32 7.23 2.86 -12.86
N LEU A 33 7.03 1.95 -11.90
CA LEU A 33 8.06 1.59 -10.93
C LEU A 33 9.30 0.98 -11.60
N ILE A 34 9.09 0.08 -12.56
CA ILE A 34 10.19 -0.62 -13.25
C ILE A 34 11.01 0.37 -14.07
N VAL A 35 10.34 1.25 -14.83
CA VAL A 35 11.02 2.30 -15.58
C VAL A 35 11.72 3.26 -14.63
N ALA A 36 11.08 3.65 -13.53
CA ALA A 36 11.68 4.51 -12.53
C ALA A 36 12.93 3.89 -11.90
N LEU A 37 12.93 2.58 -11.63
CA LEU A 37 14.09 1.84 -11.13
C LEU A 37 15.24 1.89 -12.14
N LEU A 38 14.96 1.66 -13.42
CA LEU A 38 15.96 1.77 -14.47
C LEU A 38 16.57 3.18 -14.53
N PHE A 39 15.74 4.22 -14.43
CA PHE A 39 16.22 5.60 -14.41
C PHE A 39 17.03 5.90 -13.14
N GLY A 40 16.58 5.41 -11.99
CA GLY A 40 17.30 5.50 -10.72
C GLY A 40 18.68 4.85 -10.76
N HIS A 41 18.81 3.72 -11.45
CA HIS A 41 20.09 3.06 -11.70
C HIS A 41 21.07 3.96 -12.46
N TYR A 42 20.60 4.75 -13.42
CA TYR A 42 21.41 5.75 -14.12
C TYR A 42 21.61 7.07 -13.33
N GLY A 43 21.31 7.07 -12.03
CA GLY A 43 21.50 8.23 -11.15
C GLY A 43 20.44 9.32 -11.31
N MET A 44 19.33 9.04 -12.00
CA MET A 44 18.23 9.99 -12.12
C MET A 44 17.35 9.95 -10.86
N GLU A 45 17.10 11.11 -10.28
CA GLU A 45 16.37 11.21 -9.02
C GLU A 45 15.13 12.06 -9.17
N ILE A 46 14.03 11.57 -8.61
CA ILE A 46 12.83 12.38 -8.44
C ILE A 46 12.82 12.94 -7.01
N PRO A 47 12.62 14.25 -6.84
CA PRO A 47 12.56 14.87 -5.51
C PRO A 47 11.55 14.17 -4.59
N SER A 48 11.93 14.02 -3.32
CA SER A 48 11.07 13.41 -2.29
C SER A 48 9.71 14.08 -2.18
N VAL A 49 9.65 15.40 -2.39
CA VAL A 49 8.40 16.19 -2.39
C VAL A 49 7.40 15.67 -3.42
N ILE A 50 7.85 15.28 -4.62
CA ILE A 50 6.96 14.74 -5.67
C ILE A 50 6.43 13.37 -5.25
N ARG A 51 7.30 12.53 -4.69
CA ARG A 51 6.94 11.20 -4.16
C ARG A 51 5.90 11.29 -3.05
N GLU A 52 6.14 12.17 -2.08
CA GLU A 52 5.29 12.36 -0.91
C GLU A 52 3.96 13.00 -1.28
N PHE A 53 3.98 14.00 -2.18
CA PHE A 53 2.76 14.57 -2.74
C PHE A 53 1.92 13.51 -3.45
N GLY A 54 2.55 12.70 -4.30
CA GLY A 54 1.89 11.58 -4.98
C GLY A 54 1.26 10.59 -4.00
N LEU A 55 2.02 10.18 -2.98
CA LEU A 55 1.54 9.26 -1.95
C LEU A 55 0.33 9.82 -1.20
N ILE A 56 0.41 11.06 -0.74
CA ILE A 56 -0.68 11.72 0.00
C ILE A 56 -1.93 11.85 -0.88
N CYS A 57 -1.78 12.27 -2.13
CA CYS A 57 -2.89 12.35 -3.07
C CYS A 57 -3.57 10.99 -3.25
N PHE A 58 -2.75 9.95 -3.46
CA PHE A 58 -3.23 8.58 -3.62
C PHE A 58 -4.00 8.09 -2.39
N VAL A 59 -3.38 8.14 -1.20
CA VAL A 59 -3.94 7.49 0.00
C VAL A 59 -5.15 8.24 0.53
N THR A 60 -5.18 9.57 0.39
CA THR A 60 -6.35 10.38 0.76
C THR A 60 -7.53 10.01 -0.13
N ALA A 61 -7.31 9.89 -1.44
CA ALA A 61 -8.37 9.51 -2.37
C ALA A 61 -8.91 8.10 -2.09
N VAL A 62 -8.03 7.13 -1.81
CA VAL A 62 -8.43 5.79 -1.36
C VAL A 62 -9.24 5.85 -0.06
N GLY A 63 -8.84 6.69 0.89
CA GLY A 63 -9.57 6.89 2.14
C GLY A 63 -11.01 7.34 1.89
N PHE A 64 -11.21 8.39 1.08
CA PHE A 64 -12.55 8.87 0.73
C PHE A 64 -13.40 7.78 0.05
N ILE A 65 -12.81 7.06 -0.91
CA ILE A 65 -13.46 5.97 -1.63
C ILE A 65 -13.90 4.85 -0.66
N ALA A 66 -13.02 4.48 0.28
CA ALA A 66 -13.27 3.39 1.21
C ALA A 66 -14.20 3.78 2.38
N GLY A 67 -14.26 5.06 2.76
CA GLY A 67 -14.93 5.56 3.97
C GLY A 67 -16.37 5.09 4.17
N PRO A 68 -17.28 5.30 3.19
CA PRO A 68 -18.67 4.86 3.31
C PRO A 68 -18.79 3.36 3.55
N VAL A 69 -17.98 2.56 2.85
CA VAL A 69 -18.06 1.09 2.87
C VAL A 69 -17.40 0.51 4.12
N PHE A 70 -16.26 1.07 4.51
CA PHE A 70 -15.45 0.59 5.62
C PHE A 70 -16.23 0.59 6.94
N PHE A 71 -16.74 1.75 7.38
CA PHE A 71 -17.41 1.85 8.69
C PHE A 71 -18.72 1.06 8.75
N ARG A 72 -19.38 0.89 7.60
CA ARG A 72 -20.59 0.06 7.48
C ARG A 72 -20.30 -1.44 7.64
N ASN A 73 -19.16 -1.91 7.16
CA ASN A 73 -18.81 -3.34 7.18
C ASN A 73 -17.82 -3.73 8.29
N PHE A 74 -17.18 -2.77 8.95
CA PHE A 74 -16.15 -3.05 9.95
C PHE A 74 -16.67 -3.97 11.06
N LYS A 75 -17.90 -3.79 11.55
CA LYS A 75 -18.39 -4.55 12.72
C LYS A 75 -18.59 -6.06 12.50
N SER A 76 -18.81 -6.56 11.29
CA SER A 76 -19.15 -7.98 11.08
C SER A 76 -17.92 -8.88 10.85
N LYS A 77 -16.82 -8.34 10.33
CA LYS A 77 -15.59 -9.10 10.02
C LYS A 77 -14.28 -8.43 10.48
N ALA A 78 -14.34 -7.37 11.30
CA ALA A 78 -13.17 -6.64 11.80
C ALA A 78 -12.07 -7.56 12.33
N LEU A 79 -12.42 -8.54 13.17
CA LEU A 79 -11.43 -9.43 13.79
C LEU A 79 -10.64 -10.21 12.74
N SER A 80 -11.30 -10.72 11.69
CA SER A 80 -10.63 -11.44 10.61
C SER A 80 -9.62 -10.55 9.89
N TYR A 81 -10.00 -9.31 9.55
CA TYR A 81 -9.10 -8.34 8.90
C TYR A 81 -7.88 -8.03 9.77
N VAL A 82 -8.11 -7.77 11.06
CA VAL A 82 -7.05 -7.48 12.03
C VAL A 82 -6.08 -8.66 12.14
N VAL A 83 -6.60 -9.87 12.35
CA VAL A 83 -5.76 -11.07 12.53
C VAL A 83 -4.99 -11.41 11.26
N ILE A 84 -5.58 -11.27 10.08
CA ILE A 84 -4.88 -11.46 8.80
C ILE A 84 -3.71 -10.49 8.68
N GLY A 85 -3.92 -9.21 8.99
CA GLY A 85 -2.86 -8.21 8.98
C GLY A 85 -1.70 -8.61 9.88
N ILE A 86 -1.99 -8.95 11.13
CA ILE A 86 -0.98 -9.39 12.11
C ILE A 86 -0.21 -10.62 11.61
N LEU A 87 -0.91 -11.64 11.13
CA LEU A 87 -0.29 -12.89 10.72
C LEU A 87 0.55 -12.76 9.44
N ILE A 88 0.15 -11.89 8.51
CA ILE A 88 0.98 -11.54 7.33
C ILE A 88 2.29 -10.92 7.81
N ILE A 89 2.24 -9.98 8.76
CA ILE A 89 3.46 -9.35 9.27
C ILE A 89 4.31 -10.34 10.05
N ILE A 90 3.73 -11.18 10.90
CA ILE A 90 4.47 -12.23 11.63
C ILE A 90 5.15 -13.19 10.65
N ALA A 91 4.48 -13.57 9.57
CA ALA A 91 5.11 -14.39 8.53
C ALA A 91 6.27 -13.66 7.83
N GLY A 92 6.14 -12.36 7.57
CA GLY A 92 7.20 -11.53 7.01
C GLY A 92 8.40 -11.41 7.96
N ALA A 93 8.13 -11.11 9.23
CA ALA A 93 9.11 -11.06 10.31
C ALA A 93 9.82 -12.41 10.49
N GLY A 94 9.07 -13.51 10.51
CA GLY A 94 9.62 -14.86 10.57
C GLY A 94 10.54 -15.16 9.39
N SER A 95 10.14 -14.78 8.16
CA SER A 95 11.01 -14.91 7.00
C SER A 95 12.28 -14.06 7.12
N CYS A 96 12.20 -12.84 7.66
CA CYS A 96 13.36 -11.98 7.94
C CYS A 96 14.33 -12.64 8.93
N VAL A 97 13.83 -13.15 10.05
CA VAL A 97 14.65 -13.84 11.07
C VAL A 97 15.33 -15.07 10.47
N LEU A 98 14.65 -15.83 9.61
CA LEU A 98 15.26 -16.96 8.90
C LEU A 98 16.36 -16.50 7.93
N VAL A 99 16.15 -15.40 7.20
CA VAL A 99 17.18 -14.84 6.30
C VAL A 99 18.41 -14.37 7.08
N ILE A 100 18.23 -13.76 8.26
CA ILE A 100 19.35 -13.34 9.11
C ILE A 100 20.12 -14.56 9.64
N THR A 101 19.41 -15.51 10.25
CA THR A 101 20.05 -16.63 10.98
C THR A 101 20.62 -17.70 10.05
N LEU A 102 19.98 -17.97 8.92
CA LEU A 102 20.43 -19.00 7.97
C LEU A 102 21.22 -18.43 6.80
N GLY A 103 20.93 -17.19 6.40
CA GLY A 103 21.54 -16.54 5.23
C GLY A 103 22.79 -15.73 5.54
N GLY A 104 23.11 -15.47 6.82
CA GLY A 104 24.24 -14.65 7.22
C GLY A 104 24.15 -13.19 6.74
N ILE A 105 22.94 -12.73 6.42
CA ILE A 105 22.69 -11.38 5.92
C ILE A 105 22.70 -10.41 7.11
N PRO A 106 23.42 -9.27 7.02
CA PRO A 106 23.43 -8.28 8.09
C PRO A 106 22.02 -7.85 8.49
N THR A 107 21.75 -7.77 9.79
CA THR A 107 20.44 -7.42 10.33
C THR A 107 19.87 -6.11 9.76
N PRO A 108 20.64 -5.01 9.63
CA PRO A 108 20.12 -3.79 9.00
C PRO A 108 19.64 -4.01 7.57
N LEU A 109 20.41 -4.76 6.77
CA LEU A 109 20.06 -5.09 5.39
C LEU A 109 18.80 -5.95 5.32
N ALA A 110 18.70 -7.01 6.14
CA ALA A 110 17.57 -7.93 6.14
C ALA A 110 16.26 -7.27 6.64
N VAL A 111 16.31 -6.46 7.69
CA VAL A 111 15.15 -5.71 8.17
C VAL A 111 14.71 -4.67 7.13
N GLY A 112 15.67 -4.05 6.44
CA GLY A 112 15.41 -3.26 5.23
C GLY A 112 14.64 -4.05 4.18
N MET A 113 15.14 -5.24 3.81
CA MET A 113 14.48 -6.13 2.84
C MET A 113 13.07 -6.53 3.28
N MET A 114 12.84 -6.78 4.57
CA MET A 114 11.51 -7.06 5.11
C MET A 114 10.55 -5.90 4.87
N THR A 115 10.95 -4.69 5.23
CA THR A 115 10.10 -3.50 5.08
C THR A 115 9.86 -3.17 3.60
N GLY A 116 10.82 -3.46 2.72
CA GLY A 116 10.69 -3.38 1.27
C GLY A 116 9.71 -4.41 0.70
N ALA A 117 9.88 -5.69 1.03
CA ALA A 117 9.01 -6.78 0.61
C ALA A 117 7.55 -6.59 1.06
N LEU A 118 7.37 -6.09 2.29
CA LEU A 118 6.08 -5.70 2.86
C LEU A 118 5.66 -4.28 2.47
N THR A 119 6.36 -3.62 1.54
CA THR A 119 6.07 -2.28 0.97
C THR A 119 5.79 -1.16 1.97
N SER A 120 6.34 -1.24 3.19
CA SER A 120 6.02 -0.37 4.32
C SER A 120 7.09 0.69 4.57
N THR A 121 6.84 1.92 4.11
CA THR A 121 7.75 3.07 4.34
C THR A 121 7.89 3.47 5.82
N PRO A 122 6.83 3.47 6.66
CA PRO A 122 6.98 3.66 8.10
C PRO A 122 7.80 2.55 8.76
N GLY A 123 7.68 1.32 8.25
CA GLY A 123 8.55 0.21 8.63
C GLY A 123 10.02 0.50 8.35
N LEU A 124 10.35 1.04 7.17
CA LEU A 124 11.71 1.45 6.84
C LEU A 124 12.25 2.53 7.79
N ALA A 125 11.45 3.55 8.11
CA ALA A 125 11.87 4.57 9.06
C ALA A 125 12.21 3.95 10.42
N ALA A 126 11.34 3.06 10.92
CA ALA A 126 11.59 2.32 12.15
C ALA A 126 12.85 1.43 12.06
N ALA A 127 13.11 0.80 10.91
CA ALA A 127 14.31 0.00 10.69
C ALA A 127 15.59 0.84 10.72
N ILE A 128 15.59 2.02 10.09
CA ILE A 128 16.73 2.96 10.11
C ILE A 128 16.99 3.44 11.53
N ASP A 129 15.94 3.85 12.25
CA ASP A 129 16.05 4.33 13.63
C ASP A 129 16.55 3.24 14.58
N ALA A 130 16.07 2.00 14.41
CA ALA A 130 16.46 0.85 15.22
C ALA A 130 17.92 0.46 15.01
N THR A 131 18.38 0.51 13.76
CA THR A 131 19.68 -0.02 13.35
C THR A 131 20.78 1.03 13.39
N GLY A 132 20.42 2.32 13.28
CA GLY A 132 21.39 3.40 13.08
C GLY A 132 22.17 3.27 11.76
N ASP A 133 21.72 2.44 10.82
CA ASP A 133 22.48 2.07 9.62
C ASP A 133 21.67 2.30 8.32
N SER A 134 22.29 3.02 7.39
CA SER A 134 21.77 3.27 6.04
C SER A 134 21.59 2.01 5.18
N MET A 135 22.23 0.88 5.54
CA MET A 135 22.02 -0.43 4.92
C MET A 135 20.54 -0.86 4.91
N ALA A 136 19.72 -0.39 5.86
CA ALA A 136 18.28 -0.65 5.84
C ALA A 136 17.57 -0.02 4.63
N SER A 137 17.98 1.19 4.22
CA SER A 137 17.43 1.85 3.01
C SER A 137 17.78 1.09 1.75
N ILE A 138 19.00 0.56 1.71
CA ILE A 138 19.50 -0.29 0.65
C ILE A 138 18.66 -1.58 0.56
N GLY A 139 18.48 -2.30 1.68
CA GLY A 139 17.69 -3.53 1.72
C GLY A 139 16.24 -3.31 1.28
N TYR A 140 15.64 -2.20 1.71
CA TYR A 140 14.31 -1.80 1.27
C TYR A 140 14.24 -1.65 -0.25
N GLY A 141 15.19 -0.93 -0.86
CA GLY A 141 15.25 -0.75 -2.31
C GLY A 141 15.31 -2.06 -3.10
N ILE A 142 16.02 -3.07 -2.58
CA ILE A 142 16.17 -4.38 -3.24
C ILE A 142 14.84 -5.15 -3.24
N ALA A 143 14.18 -5.21 -2.09
CA ALA A 143 12.99 -6.04 -1.92
C ALA A 143 11.70 -5.36 -2.38
N TYR A 144 11.66 -4.02 -2.41
CA TYR A 144 10.49 -3.24 -2.76
C TYR A 144 9.88 -3.57 -4.15
N PRO A 145 10.67 -3.76 -5.23
CA PRO A 145 10.13 -4.20 -6.51
C PRO A 145 9.41 -5.54 -6.44
N PHE A 146 9.91 -6.48 -5.64
CA PHE A 146 9.27 -7.78 -5.44
C PHE A 146 7.96 -7.62 -4.67
N GLY A 147 7.95 -6.80 -3.61
CA GLY A 147 6.75 -6.46 -2.86
C GLY A 147 5.65 -5.85 -3.74
N VAL A 148 6.00 -4.88 -4.58
CA VAL A 148 5.03 -4.24 -5.47
C VAL A 148 4.58 -5.17 -6.58
N ILE A 149 5.51 -5.70 -7.39
CA ILE A 149 5.18 -6.51 -8.57
C ILE A 149 4.54 -7.84 -8.15
N GLY A 150 5.06 -8.48 -7.10
CA GLY A 150 4.55 -9.75 -6.59
C GLY A 150 3.09 -9.67 -6.21
N VAL A 151 2.70 -8.67 -5.41
CA VAL A 151 1.31 -8.52 -4.97
C VAL A 151 0.41 -8.07 -6.12
N VAL A 152 0.89 -7.20 -7.02
CA VAL A 152 0.16 -6.76 -8.23
C VAL A 152 -0.15 -7.93 -9.17
N LEU A 153 0.81 -8.84 -9.38
CA LEU A 153 0.58 -10.04 -10.16
C LEU A 153 -0.33 -11.01 -9.41
N PHE A 154 -0.16 -11.16 -8.10
CA PHE A 154 -0.96 -12.05 -7.27
C PHE A 154 -2.46 -11.73 -7.34
N VAL A 155 -2.85 -10.47 -7.18
CA VAL A 155 -4.27 -10.06 -7.25
C VAL A 155 -4.91 -10.26 -8.62
N GLN A 156 -4.11 -10.36 -9.68
CA GLN A 156 -4.59 -10.67 -11.04
C GLN A 156 -4.57 -12.18 -11.33
N MET A 157 -3.58 -12.89 -10.81
CA MET A 157 -3.35 -14.31 -11.07
C MET A 157 -4.32 -15.18 -10.30
N VAL A 158 -4.58 -14.88 -9.03
CA VAL A 158 -5.43 -15.72 -8.17
C VAL A 158 -6.86 -15.87 -8.75
N PRO A 159 -7.57 -14.79 -9.14
CA PRO A 159 -8.89 -14.94 -9.75
C PRO A 159 -8.88 -15.79 -11.01
N LYS A 160 -7.85 -15.67 -11.84
CA LYS A 160 -7.71 -16.46 -13.07
C LYS A 160 -7.41 -17.92 -12.80
N LEU A 161 -6.49 -18.19 -11.88
CA LEU A 161 -6.12 -19.55 -11.48
C LEU A 161 -7.31 -20.32 -10.91
N LEU A 162 -8.18 -19.61 -10.20
CA LEU A 162 -9.40 -20.16 -9.60
C LEU A 162 -10.64 -20.06 -10.50
N ASN A 163 -10.50 -19.59 -11.74
CA ASN A 163 -11.60 -19.36 -12.68
C ASN A 163 -12.77 -18.56 -12.07
N VAL A 164 -12.46 -17.54 -11.28
CA VAL A 164 -13.43 -16.71 -10.57
C VAL A 164 -14.18 -15.81 -11.56
N ASN A 165 -15.51 -15.85 -11.50
CA ASN A 165 -16.37 -14.91 -12.21
C ASN A 165 -16.39 -13.57 -11.45
N ILE A 166 -15.51 -12.64 -11.86
CA ILE A 166 -15.40 -11.32 -11.23
C ILE A 166 -16.74 -10.55 -11.20
N PRO A 167 -17.50 -10.42 -12.32
CA PRO A 167 -18.82 -9.79 -12.28
C PRO A 167 -19.78 -10.37 -11.23
N GLU A 168 -19.81 -11.69 -11.08
CA GLU A 168 -20.64 -12.37 -10.09
C GLU A 168 -20.19 -12.07 -8.66
N GLU A 169 -18.88 -12.17 -8.38
CA GLU A 169 -18.32 -11.87 -7.06
C GLU A 169 -18.52 -10.39 -6.67
N VAL A 170 -18.38 -9.47 -7.63
CA VAL A 170 -18.68 -8.05 -7.41
C VAL A 170 -20.15 -7.85 -7.07
N SER A 171 -21.05 -8.53 -7.78
CA SER A 171 -22.48 -8.46 -7.50
C SER A 171 -22.80 -9.00 -6.10
N ARG A 172 -22.20 -10.13 -5.72
CA ARG A 172 -22.35 -10.72 -4.39
C ARG A 172 -21.82 -9.81 -3.28
N LEU A 173 -20.65 -9.20 -3.51
CA LEU A 173 -20.06 -8.23 -2.60
C LEU A 173 -20.97 -7.00 -2.47
N ASN A 174 -21.46 -6.43 -3.56
CA ASN A 174 -22.37 -5.28 -3.55
C ASN A 174 -23.69 -5.57 -2.83
N GLN A 175 -24.32 -6.73 -3.07
CA GLN A 175 -25.54 -7.14 -2.36
C GLN A 175 -25.32 -7.29 -0.85
N SER A 176 -24.16 -7.81 -0.44
CA SER A 176 -23.80 -7.88 0.98
C SER A 176 -23.64 -6.50 1.62
N MET A 177 -23.26 -5.49 0.82
CA MET A 177 -23.17 -4.10 1.26
C MET A 177 -24.56 -3.45 1.33
N GLU A 178 -25.42 -3.64 0.33
CA GLU A 178 -26.75 -3.01 0.25
C GLU A 178 -27.69 -3.40 1.41
N LYS A 179 -27.59 -4.63 1.94
CA LYS A 179 -28.37 -5.05 3.12
C LYS A 179 -28.11 -4.23 4.40
N ASN A 180 -27.03 -3.45 4.45
CA ASN A 180 -26.65 -2.61 5.59
C ASN A 180 -26.94 -1.10 5.38
N ILE A 181 -27.93 -0.74 4.54
CA ILE A 181 -28.28 0.67 4.26
C ILE A 181 -29.44 1.12 5.17
N HIS A 182 -29.14 2.02 6.12
CA HIS A 182 -30.14 2.99 6.59
C HIS A 182 -30.10 4.20 5.66
N HIS A 183 -31.14 4.33 4.85
CA HIS A 183 -31.33 5.49 3.99
C HIS A 183 -31.81 6.66 4.86
N ASP A 184 -30.93 7.61 5.18
CA ASP A 184 -31.39 8.95 5.50
C ASP A 184 -31.56 9.71 4.17
N THR A 185 -32.80 9.71 3.67
CA THR A 185 -33.22 10.19 2.35
C THR A 185 -33.63 11.66 2.34
N SER A 186 -33.34 12.43 3.38
CA SER A 186 -33.66 13.86 3.40
C SER A 186 -32.63 14.64 2.54
N PRO A 187 -33.00 15.23 1.38
CA PRO A 187 -32.11 16.10 0.63
C PRO A 187 -32.03 17.44 1.37
N LYS A 188 -31.19 17.51 2.40
CA LYS A 188 -30.77 18.81 2.93
C LYS A 188 -29.87 19.42 1.87
N LYS A 189 -30.28 20.56 1.32
CA LYS A 189 -29.47 21.36 0.39
C LYS A 189 -28.20 21.78 1.14
N ARG A 190 -27.11 21.03 0.95
CA ARG A 190 -25.81 21.30 1.56
C ARG A 190 -25.08 22.34 0.72
N ILE A 191 -24.26 23.16 1.37
CA ILE A 191 -23.40 24.13 0.70
C ILE A 191 -22.20 23.36 0.15
N GLU A 192 -22.07 23.35 -1.17
CA GLU A 192 -20.88 22.88 -1.88
C GLU A 192 -19.96 24.07 -2.11
N LEU A 193 -18.72 23.98 -1.63
CA LEU A 193 -17.75 25.08 -1.68
C LEU A 193 -16.95 25.09 -3.00
N ASP A 194 -16.84 23.94 -3.64
CA ASP A 194 -16.24 23.79 -4.97
C ASP A 194 -16.83 22.57 -5.69
N GLU A 195 -16.87 22.63 -7.02
CA GLU A 195 -17.49 21.59 -7.87
C GLU A 195 -16.66 20.30 -7.91
N PHE A 196 -15.34 20.40 -7.79
CA PHE A 196 -14.44 19.24 -7.93
C PHE A 196 -14.20 18.50 -6.60
N GLY A 197 -14.65 19.04 -5.47
CA GLY A 197 -14.39 18.53 -4.14
C GLY A 197 -12.94 18.71 -3.64
N PHE A 198 -12.20 19.67 -4.19
CA PHE A 198 -10.85 19.99 -3.73
C PHE A 198 -10.83 20.57 -2.31
N PHE A 199 -11.82 21.34 -1.91
CA PHE A 199 -11.91 21.87 -0.55
C PHE A 199 -11.95 20.75 0.50
N PRO A 200 -12.90 19.78 0.46
CA PRO A 200 -12.89 18.68 1.40
C PRO A 200 -11.66 17.79 1.28
N PHE A 201 -11.13 17.60 0.06
CA PHE A 201 -9.88 16.87 -0.13
C PHE A 201 -8.69 17.52 0.60
N MET A 202 -8.53 18.84 0.48
CA MET A 202 -7.46 19.59 1.15
C MET A 202 -7.59 19.56 2.67
N ILE A 203 -8.81 19.67 3.21
CA ILE A 203 -9.04 19.52 4.65
C ILE A 203 -8.64 18.12 5.12
N ALA A 204 -9.05 17.07 4.39
CA ALA A 204 -8.68 15.70 4.71
C ALA A 204 -7.16 15.50 4.68
N THR A 205 -6.48 16.06 3.68
CA THR A 205 -5.03 16.02 3.57
C THR A 205 -4.36 16.74 4.74
N ILE A 206 -4.79 17.95 5.12
CA ILE A 206 -4.25 18.68 6.26
C ILE A 206 -4.46 17.89 7.56
N ALA A 207 -5.69 17.48 7.84
CA ALA A 207 -6.02 16.67 9.01
C ALA A 207 -5.21 15.38 9.03
N GLY A 208 -5.07 14.73 7.88
CA GLY A 208 -4.31 13.51 7.69
C GLY A 208 -2.83 13.67 7.98
N ILE A 209 -2.20 14.75 7.49
CA ILE A 209 -0.78 15.04 7.79
C ILE A 209 -0.61 15.33 9.29
N LEU A 210 -1.53 16.07 9.91
CA LEU A 210 -1.48 16.35 11.35
C LEU A 210 -1.62 15.07 12.18
N ILE A 211 -2.59 14.21 11.85
CA ILE A 211 -2.76 12.88 12.47
C ILE A 211 -1.52 12.01 12.21
N GLY A 212 -0.98 12.05 10.99
CA GLY A 212 0.20 11.31 10.57
C GLY A 212 1.46 11.65 11.36
N LYS A 213 1.56 12.88 11.86
CA LYS A 213 2.67 13.37 12.69
C LYS A 213 2.54 13.04 14.17
N ILE A 214 1.41 12.49 14.62
CA ILE A 214 1.26 12.07 16.01
C ILE A 214 2.23 10.91 16.27
N VAL A 215 3.19 11.16 17.17
CA VAL A 215 4.15 10.16 17.61
C VAL A 215 3.55 9.42 18.79
N ILE A 216 3.34 8.12 18.60
CA ILE A 216 2.88 7.21 19.64
C ILE A 216 4.10 6.45 20.15
N PRO A 217 4.51 6.65 21.41
CA PRO A 217 5.60 5.86 21.99
C PRO A 217 5.15 4.41 22.13
N LEU A 218 6.02 3.50 21.72
CA LEU A 218 5.82 2.06 21.81
C LEU A 218 6.81 1.45 22.83
N PRO A 219 6.56 0.20 23.27
CA PRO A 219 7.51 -0.51 24.12
C PRO A 219 8.92 -0.58 23.49
N ALA A 220 9.94 -0.74 24.34
CA ALA A 220 11.35 -0.84 23.95
C ALA A 220 11.95 0.42 23.28
N GLY A 221 11.39 1.61 23.53
CA GLY A 221 11.92 2.87 23.01
C GLY A 221 11.55 3.14 21.54
N ALA A 222 10.76 2.25 20.92
CA ALA A 222 10.24 2.44 19.58
C ALA A 222 9.25 3.61 19.55
N SER A 223 9.15 4.25 18.38
CA SER A 223 8.11 5.24 18.12
C SER A 223 7.34 4.85 16.87
N PHE A 224 6.03 5.08 16.92
CA PHE A 224 5.14 4.84 15.79
C PHE A 224 4.51 6.15 15.34
N THR A 225 4.51 6.34 14.03
CA THR A 225 3.72 7.37 13.39
C THR A 225 2.93 6.71 12.28
N LEU A 226 1.72 7.20 12.03
CA LEU A 226 0.96 6.81 10.84
C LEU A 226 1.62 7.33 9.56
N GLY A 227 2.45 8.36 9.67
CA GLY A 227 3.21 8.95 8.57
C GLY A 227 2.32 9.59 7.52
N THR A 228 2.94 9.91 6.39
CA THR A 228 2.29 10.53 5.22
C THR A 228 1.38 9.57 4.44
N SER A 229 1.36 8.28 4.79
CA SER A 229 0.45 7.29 4.21
C SER A 229 -0.76 7.00 5.10
N GLY A 230 -0.55 6.65 6.37
CA GLY A 230 -1.62 6.21 7.26
C GLY A 230 -2.53 7.35 7.71
N GLY A 231 -1.97 8.52 8.02
CA GLY A 231 -2.75 9.66 8.51
C GLY A 231 -3.76 10.17 7.48
N PRO A 232 -3.33 10.49 6.24
CA PRO A 232 -4.25 10.89 5.17
C PRO A 232 -5.24 9.82 4.76
N LEU A 233 -4.88 8.53 4.82
CA LEU A 233 -5.83 7.43 4.63
C LEU A 233 -6.95 7.47 5.69
N LEU A 234 -6.60 7.58 6.97
CA LEU A 234 -7.59 7.64 8.07
C LEU A 234 -8.47 8.90 7.99
N ALA A 235 -7.88 10.06 7.70
CA ALA A 235 -8.64 11.30 7.54
C ALA A 235 -9.63 11.19 6.36
N GLY A 236 -9.17 10.68 5.22
CA GLY A 236 -10.03 10.40 4.06
C GLY A 236 -11.14 9.41 4.39
N LEU A 237 -10.85 8.36 5.16
CA LEU A 237 -11.83 7.35 5.59
C LEU A 237 -12.95 7.95 6.43
N VAL A 238 -12.58 8.78 7.41
CA VAL A 238 -13.51 9.47 8.30
C VAL A 238 -14.35 10.48 7.52
N MET A 239 -13.73 11.31 6.69
CA MET A 239 -14.46 12.32 5.91
C MET A 239 -15.35 11.69 4.84
N GLY A 240 -14.89 10.63 4.18
CA GLY A 240 -15.69 9.83 3.25
C GLY A 240 -16.85 9.11 3.93
N HIS A 241 -16.74 8.76 5.21
CA HIS A 241 -17.87 8.20 5.95
C HIS A 241 -18.96 9.24 6.24
N PHE A 242 -18.56 10.39 6.77
CA PHE A 242 -19.53 11.40 7.22
C PHE A 242 -20.14 12.19 6.05
N MET A 243 -19.39 12.47 4.98
CA MET A 243 -19.85 13.18 3.75
C MET A 243 -20.44 14.59 3.96
N HIS A 244 -20.63 15.04 5.20
CA HIS A 244 -20.96 16.42 5.56
C HIS A 244 -20.37 16.84 6.89
N MET A 245 -20.22 18.16 7.05
CA MET A 245 -19.90 18.81 8.31
C MET A 245 -20.86 19.99 8.52
N GLY A 246 -21.90 19.78 9.34
CA GLY A 246 -22.98 20.74 9.48
C GLY A 246 -23.70 21.02 8.15
N PRO A 247 -23.80 22.28 7.69
CA PRO A 247 -24.41 22.63 6.40
C PRO A 247 -23.47 22.41 5.20
N ILE A 248 -22.17 22.18 5.42
CA ILE A 248 -21.16 22.08 4.36
C ILE A 248 -21.05 20.63 3.88
N SER A 249 -21.06 20.43 2.57
CA SER A 249 -20.74 19.14 1.94
C SER A 249 -19.23 18.88 2.06
N ILE A 250 -18.85 17.70 2.56
CA ILE A 250 -17.45 17.21 2.51
C ILE A 250 -17.30 16.00 1.59
N SER A 251 -18.26 15.83 0.67
CA SER A 251 -18.20 14.83 -0.38
C SER A 251 -17.23 15.26 -1.48
N VAL A 252 -16.47 14.32 -2.02
CA VAL A 252 -15.65 14.52 -3.21
C VAL A 252 -16.26 13.69 -4.35
N PRO A 253 -16.49 14.26 -5.54
CA PRO A 253 -16.93 13.50 -6.71
C PRO A 253 -16.00 12.33 -7.02
N LYS A 254 -16.60 11.18 -7.33
CA LYS A 254 -15.87 9.95 -7.66
C LYS A 254 -14.83 10.11 -8.79
N PRO A 255 -15.14 10.79 -9.92
CA PRO A 255 -14.14 11.01 -10.96
C PRO A 255 -12.90 11.79 -10.49
N THR A 256 -13.09 12.76 -9.58
CA THR A 256 -11.97 13.48 -8.96
C THR A 256 -11.12 12.54 -8.11
N LEU A 257 -11.76 11.72 -7.27
CA LEU A 257 -11.06 10.75 -6.42
C LEU A 257 -10.29 9.72 -7.25
N GLU A 258 -10.89 9.17 -8.31
CA GLU A 258 -10.22 8.22 -9.21
C GLU A 258 -9.01 8.85 -9.91
N THR A 259 -9.13 10.11 -10.32
CA THR A 259 -8.04 10.86 -10.95
C THR A 259 -6.90 11.12 -9.96
N LEU A 260 -7.20 11.62 -8.77
CA LEU A 260 -6.21 11.88 -7.71
C LEU A 260 -5.53 10.59 -7.24
N ARG A 261 -6.28 9.49 -7.19
CA ARG A 261 -5.77 8.16 -6.91
C ARG A 261 -4.75 7.76 -7.98
N GLU A 262 -5.14 7.65 -9.25
CA GLU A 262 -4.21 7.18 -10.29
C GLU A 262 -3.00 8.11 -10.47
N PHE A 263 -3.22 9.42 -10.50
CA PHE A 263 -2.14 10.40 -10.63
C PHE A 263 -1.17 10.34 -9.43
N GLY A 264 -1.71 10.26 -8.22
CA GLY A 264 -0.92 10.11 -7.01
C GLY A 264 -0.09 8.83 -7.01
N LEU A 265 -0.68 7.70 -7.43
CA LEU A 265 0.00 6.41 -7.50
C LEU A 265 1.23 6.47 -8.40
N VAL A 266 1.08 7.08 -9.57
CA VAL A 266 2.15 7.22 -10.55
C VAL A 266 3.30 8.04 -9.99
N LEU A 267 3.03 9.23 -9.45
CA LEU A 267 4.07 10.09 -8.86
C LEU A 267 4.79 9.41 -7.68
N PHE A 268 4.05 8.67 -6.85
CA PHE A 268 4.61 7.88 -5.77
C PHE A 268 5.55 6.79 -6.31
N LEU A 269 5.10 5.97 -7.26
CA LEU A 269 5.89 4.88 -7.85
C LEU A 269 7.14 5.40 -8.58
N MET A 270 7.06 6.56 -9.21
CA MET A 270 8.21 7.21 -9.84
C MET A 270 9.30 7.57 -8.82
N GLY A 271 8.90 8.22 -7.72
CA GLY A 271 9.84 8.59 -6.67
C GLY A 271 10.38 7.38 -5.90
N ALA A 272 9.54 6.38 -5.64
CA ALA A 272 9.95 5.14 -4.99
C ALA A 272 10.93 4.35 -5.87
N GLY A 273 10.64 4.21 -7.17
CA GLY A 273 11.48 3.47 -8.11
C GLY A 273 12.83 4.14 -8.37
N THR A 274 12.85 5.44 -8.62
CA THR A 274 14.12 6.18 -8.83
C THR A 274 15.00 6.14 -7.59
N ASN A 275 14.41 6.16 -6.38
CA ASN A 275 15.17 6.00 -5.15
C ASN A 275 15.71 4.58 -4.97
N ALA A 276 14.89 3.55 -5.22
CA ALA A 276 15.28 2.14 -5.14
C ALA A 276 16.33 1.74 -6.20
N GLY A 277 16.37 2.41 -7.35
CA GLY A 277 17.37 2.17 -8.39
C GLY A 277 18.78 2.62 -8.01
N LYS A 278 18.93 3.55 -7.05
CA LYS A 278 20.25 4.02 -6.61
C LYS A 278 20.98 2.93 -5.82
N GLY A 279 22.25 2.71 -6.12
CA GLY A 279 23.05 1.69 -5.43
C GLY A 279 22.72 0.25 -5.86
N PHE A 280 21.73 0.05 -6.74
CA PHE A 280 21.22 -1.27 -7.11
C PHE A 280 22.31 -2.19 -7.65
N VAL A 281 23.23 -1.67 -8.47
CA VAL A 281 24.31 -2.46 -9.08
C VAL A 281 25.44 -2.71 -8.10
N GLU A 282 25.78 -1.76 -7.25
CA GLU A 282 26.80 -1.90 -6.21
C GLU A 282 26.43 -3.02 -5.25
N ILE A 283 25.17 -3.10 -4.84
CA ILE A 283 24.69 -4.14 -3.93
C ILE A 283 24.62 -5.50 -4.62
N LEU A 284 24.20 -5.53 -5.88
CA LEU A 284 24.19 -6.75 -6.68
C LEU A 284 25.61 -7.30 -6.87
N ALA A 285 26.60 -6.42 -7.03
CA ALA A 285 28.01 -6.80 -7.09
C ALA A 285 28.52 -7.34 -5.74
N GLN A 286 28.04 -6.80 -4.62
CA GLN A 286 28.50 -7.17 -3.28
C GLN A 286 27.86 -8.46 -2.74
N TYR A 287 26.55 -8.63 -2.90
CA TYR A 287 25.80 -9.75 -2.30
C TYR A 287 25.20 -10.72 -3.33
N GLY A 288 25.35 -10.43 -4.62
CA GLY A 288 24.94 -11.29 -5.70
C GLY A 288 23.42 -11.39 -5.88
N VAL A 289 23.02 -12.23 -6.83
CA VAL A 289 21.61 -12.47 -7.17
C VAL A 289 20.81 -13.14 -6.05
N ALA A 290 21.49 -13.69 -5.03
CA ALA A 290 20.87 -14.35 -3.89
C ALA A 290 19.89 -13.43 -3.15
N LEU A 291 20.20 -12.13 -3.01
CA LEU A 291 19.31 -11.17 -2.36
C LEU A 291 17.95 -11.03 -3.06
N PHE A 292 17.89 -11.22 -4.38
CA PHE A 292 16.61 -11.18 -5.11
C PHE A 292 15.72 -12.37 -4.76
N PHE A 293 16.31 -13.57 -4.62
CA PHE A 293 15.56 -14.74 -4.18
C PHE A 293 15.06 -14.57 -2.74
N LEU A 294 15.88 -13.98 -1.87
CA LEU A 294 15.50 -13.68 -0.49
C LEU A 294 14.40 -12.61 -0.44
N GLY A 295 14.50 -11.52 -1.19
CA GLY A 295 13.45 -10.51 -1.29
C GLY A 295 12.14 -11.05 -1.87
N ALA A 296 12.23 -11.91 -2.90
CA ALA A 296 11.07 -12.61 -3.45
C ALA A 296 10.46 -13.56 -2.42
N LEU A 297 11.27 -14.33 -1.68
CA LEU A 297 10.80 -15.20 -0.61
C LEU A 297 10.07 -14.41 0.48
N MET A 298 10.67 -13.32 0.95
CA MET A 298 10.11 -12.43 1.97
C MET A 298 8.85 -11.70 1.49
N THR A 299 8.57 -11.71 0.19
CA THR A 299 7.30 -11.23 -0.37
C THR A 299 6.28 -12.36 -0.49
N LEU A 300 6.66 -13.45 -1.16
CA LEU A 300 5.77 -14.56 -1.51
C LEU A 300 5.27 -15.30 -0.26
N PHE A 301 6.16 -15.52 0.72
CA PHE A 301 5.83 -16.27 1.93
C PHE A 301 4.70 -15.62 2.75
N PRO A 302 4.82 -14.36 3.23
CA PRO A 302 3.74 -13.72 3.95
C PRO A 302 2.47 -13.52 3.12
N MET A 303 2.61 -13.26 1.82
CA MET A 303 1.47 -13.09 0.91
C MET A 303 0.66 -14.39 0.74
N VAL A 304 1.32 -15.52 0.50
CA VAL A 304 0.67 -16.82 0.36
C VAL A 304 0.05 -17.26 1.68
N ILE A 305 0.74 -17.09 2.80
CA ILE A 305 0.19 -17.37 4.13
C ILE A 305 -1.06 -16.52 4.37
N GLY A 306 -0.98 -15.20 4.16
CA GLY A 306 -2.12 -14.31 4.29
C GLY A 306 -3.32 -14.77 3.47
N TYR A 307 -3.09 -15.19 2.24
CA TYR A 307 -4.14 -15.66 1.35
C TYR A 307 -4.80 -16.96 1.84
N VAL A 308 -3.98 -17.93 2.27
CA VAL A 308 -4.47 -19.19 2.84
C VAL A 308 -5.27 -18.91 4.11
N LEU A 309 -4.80 -18.02 4.98
CA LEU A 309 -5.52 -17.63 6.20
C LEU A 309 -6.87 -16.99 5.86
N ALA A 310 -6.89 -16.02 4.94
CA ALA A 310 -8.11 -15.32 4.54
C ALA A 310 -9.16 -16.27 3.96
N THR A 311 -8.74 -17.18 3.09
CA THR A 311 -9.67 -18.07 2.36
C THR A 311 -10.04 -19.34 3.10
N ARG A 312 -9.10 -19.98 3.80
CA ARG A 312 -9.32 -21.30 4.44
C ARG A 312 -9.71 -21.20 5.91
N ILE A 313 -9.17 -20.24 6.64
CA ILE A 313 -9.44 -20.11 8.08
C ILE A 313 -10.60 -19.16 8.32
N PHE A 314 -10.56 -17.98 7.71
CA PHE A 314 -11.59 -16.96 7.89
C PHE A 314 -12.74 -17.05 6.88
N SER A 315 -12.66 -17.97 5.91
CA SER A 315 -13.69 -18.22 4.88
C SER A 315 -14.18 -16.94 4.22
N MET A 316 -13.26 -16.02 3.95
CA MET A 316 -13.58 -14.74 3.33
C MET A 316 -13.83 -14.95 1.84
N ASP A 317 -14.75 -14.15 1.31
CA ASP A 317 -14.93 -14.07 -0.13
C ASP A 317 -13.63 -13.60 -0.80
N ILE A 318 -13.47 -13.96 -2.06
CA ILE A 318 -12.21 -13.78 -2.78
C ILE A 318 -11.82 -12.31 -2.89
N LEU A 319 -12.79 -11.42 -3.11
CA LEU A 319 -12.53 -9.99 -3.28
C LEU A 319 -12.09 -9.34 -1.96
N ASN A 320 -12.74 -9.66 -0.83
CA ASN A 320 -12.28 -9.22 0.48
C ASN A 320 -10.94 -9.87 0.87
N SER A 321 -10.68 -11.11 0.47
CA SER A 321 -9.40 -11.76 0.69
C SER A 321 -8.29 -11.01 -0.02
N LEU A 322 -8.44 -10.74 -1.32
CA LEU A 322 -7.45 -10.00 -2.10
C LEU A 322 -7.23 -8.57 -1.61
N GLY A 323 -8.31 -7.86 -1.25
CA GLY A 323 -8.18 -6.53 -0.64
C GLY A 323 -7.47 -6.57 0.72
N SER A 324 -7.71 -7.61 1.53
CA SER A 324 -6.98 -7.83 2.78
C SER A 324 -5.50 -8.14 2.57
N ILE A 325 -5.14 -8.86 1.50
CA ILE A 325 -3.73 -9.08 1.14
C ILE A 325 -3.07 -7.76 0.74
N CYS A 326 -3.73 -6.92 -0.06
CA CYS A 326 -3.21 -5.58 -0.37
C CYS A 326 -2.97 -4.78 0.91
N GLY A 327 -3.90 -4.81 1.87
CA GLY A 327 -3.77 -4.10 3.14
C GLY A 327 -2.67 -4.68 4.03
N GLY A 328 -2.63 -6.00 4.19
CA GLY A 328 -1.67 -6.71 5.04
C GLY A 328 -0.24 -6.65 4.54
N MET A 329 -0.04 -6.72 3.22
CA MET A 329 1.25 -6.49 2.58
C MET A 329 1.57 -5.00 2.43
N THR A 330 0.71 -4.11 2.94
CA THR A 330 0.74 -2.64 2.80
C THR A 330 0.89 -2.12 1.34
N SER A 331 0.59 -3.01 0.37
CA SER A 331 0.85 -2.82 -1.06
C SER A 331 -0.27 -2.02 -1.71
N THR A 332 -0.06 -0.73 -1.62
CA THR A 332 -0.90 0.33 -2.15
C THR A 332 -1.06 0.27 -3.69
N PRO A 333 0.01 -0.02 -4.47
CA PRO A 333 -0.12 -0.23 -5.92
C PRO A 333 -0.97 -1.46 -6.29
N ALA A 334 -0.87 -2.54 -5.50
CA ALA A 334 -1.68 -3.72 -5.74
C ALA A 334 -3.17 -3.47 -5.51
N LEU A 335 -3.54 -2.61 -4.55
CA LEU A 335 -4.92 -2.14 -4.43
C LEU A 335 -5.36 -1.40 -5.70
N GLY A 336 -4.52 -0.53 -6.25
CA GLY A 336 -4.81 0.15 -7.52
C GLY A 336 -5.10 -0.81 -8.67
N THR A 337 -4.28 -1.86 -8.81
CA THR A 337 -4.53 -2.95 -9.77
C THR A 337 -5.82 -3.72 -9.46
N LEU A 338 -6.06 -4.06 -8.20
CA LEU A 338 -7.27 -4.79 -7.80
C LEU A 338 -8.54 -4.00 -8.11
N LEU A 339 -8.54 -2.68 -7.86
CA LEU A 339 -9.64 -1.78 -8.23
C LEU A 339 -9.85 -1.77 -9.75
N ALA A 340 -8.77 -1.69 -10.54
CA ALA A 340 -8.86 -1.69 -12.01
C ALA A 340 -9.40 -3.01 -12.58
N VAL A 341 -9.02 -4.16 -11.99
CA VAL A 341 -9.45 -5.50 -12.42
C VAL A 341 -10.90 -5.76 -12.03
N THR A 342 -11.27 -5.40 -10.81
CA THR A 342 -12.59 -5.70 -10.24
C THR A 342 -13.65 -4.67 -10.60
N LYS A 343 -13.25 -3.45 -10.97
CA LYS A 343 -14.14 -2.31 -11.25
C LYS A 343 -15.11 -1.99 -10.10
N THR A 344 -14.74 -2.33 -8.86
CA THR A 344 -15.53 -2.00 -7.67
C THR A 344 -14.64 -1.42 -6.60
N GLU A 345 -15.13 -0.42 -5.89
CA GLU A 345 -14.45 0.25 -4.78
C GLU A 345 -14.59 -0.51 -3.47
N ALA A 346 -15.49 -1.50 -3.42
CA ALA A 346 -15.77 -2.31 -2.25
C ALA A 346 -14.51 -3.01 -1.68
N VAL A 347 -13.58 -3.38 -2.56
CA VAL A 347 -12.30 -4.02 -2.17
C VAL A 347 -11.38 -3.08 -1.38
N ALA A 348 -11.56 -1.76 -1.49
CA ALA A 348 -10.78 -0.79 -0.72
C ALA A 348 -11.12 -0.83 0.78
N ALA A 349 -12.31 -1.31 1.15
CA ALA A 349 -12.71 -1.40 2.54
C ALA A 349 -11.90 -2.47 3.31
N SER A 350 -11.69 -3.65 2.71
CA SER A 350 -10.86 -4.70 3.33
C SER A 350 -9.39 -4.32 3.39
N TYR A 351 -8.89 -3.59 2.38
CA TYR A 351 -7.58 -2.94 2.45
C TYR A 351 -7.49 -1.97 3.64
N ALA A 352 -8.45 -1.06 3.77
CA ALA A 352 -8.46 -0.04 4.82
C ALA A 352 -8.57 -0.66 6.23
N ALA A 353 -9.20 -1.83 6.36
CA ALA A 353 -9.27 -2.57 7.62
C ALA A 353 -7.97 -3.24 8.03
N THR A 354 -7.24 -3.80 7.08
CA THR A 354 -6.03 -4.57 7.36
C THR A 354 -4.79 -3.66 7.44
N TYR A 355 -4.76 -2.57 6.68
CA TYR A 355 -3.59 -1.71 6.49
C TYR A 355 -3.04 -1.06 7.78
N PRO A 356 -3.84 -0.39 8.65
CA PRO A 356 -3.30 0.28 9.83
C PRO A 356 -2.68 -0.70 10.83
N VAL A 357 -3.30 -1.88 10.98
CA VAL A 357 -2.79 -2.94 11.86
C VAL A 357 -1.46 -3.46 11.33
N ALA A 358 -1.39 -3.77 10.04
CA ALA A 358 -0.15 -4.19 9.40
C ALA A 358 0.97 -3.15 9.60
N LEU A 359 0.68 -1.86 9.44
CA LEU A 359 1.66 -0.78 9.61
C LEU A 359 2.25 -0.75 11.03
N ILE A 360 1.41 -0.86 12.07
CA ILE A 360 1.87 -0.93 13.48
C ILE A 360 2.77 -2.14 13.70
N PHE A 361 2.34 -3.31 13.24
CA PHE A 361 3.08 -4.54 13.47
C PHE A 361 4.39 -4.58 12.68
N VAL A 362 4.47 -3.99 11.48
CA VAL A 362 5.75 -3.90 10.74
C VAL A 362 6.75 -3.05 11.49
N VAL A 363 6.32 -1.88 12.01
CA VAL A 363 7.18 -1.00 12.82
C VAL A 363 7.71 -1.74 14.04
N LEU A 364 6.83 -2.42 14.78
CA LEU A 364 7.22 -3.24 15.93
C LEU A 364 8.17 -4.38 15.53
N SER A 365 7.88 -5.07 14.43
CA SER A 365 8.70 -6.19 13.95
C SER A 365 10.10 -5.73 13.55
N ALA A 366 10.22 -4.61 12.84
CA ALA A 366 11.50 -4.04 12.47
C ALA A 366 12.33 -3.70 13.71
N GLN A 367 11.73 -3.05 14.70
CA GLN A 367 12.38 -2.69 15.95
C GLN A 367 12.82 -3.91 16.77
N PHE A 368 11.92 -4.88 17.00
CA PHE A 368 12.26 -6.06 17.77
C PHE A 368 13.34 -6.90 17.10
N ILE A 369 13.26 -7.12 15.78
CA ILE A 369 14.29 -7.87 15.06
C ILE A 369 15.64 -7.18 15.18
N SER A 370 15.68 -5.86 14.99
CA SER A 370 16.91 -5.08 15.14
C SER A 370 17.48 -5.13 16.56
N ILE A 371 16.65 -5.01 17.60
CA ILE A 371 17.10 -5.05 19.00
C ILE A 371 17.63 -6.44 19.39
N PHE A 372 17.01 -7.52 18.91
CA PHE A 372 17.35 -8.88 19.34
C PHE A 372 18.41 -9.56 18.47
N LEU A 373 18.59 -9.15 17.21
CA LEU A 373 19.48 -9.81 16.25
C LEU A 373 20.59 -8.90 15.69
N MET A 374 20.73 -7.66 16.16
CA MET A 374 21.99 -6.91 16.02
C MET A 374 22.92 -7.26 17.18
#